data_AF-A0A3D9B192-F1
#
_entry.id   AF-A0A3D9B192-F1
#
_cell.length_a   1.000
_cell.length_b   1.000
_cell.length_c   1.000
_cell.angle_alpha   90.00
_cell.angle_beta   90.00
_cell.angle_gamma   90.00
#
_symmetry.space_group_name_H-M   'P 1'
#
loop_
_entity.id
_entity.type
_entity.pdbx_description
1 polymer ?
#
loop_
_entity_poly.entity_id
_entity_poly.type
_entity_poly.pdbx_seq_one_letter_code
_entity_poly.pdbx_strand_id
1 'polypeptide(L)'
;MYQLFLPTVKCFGYKLVINLITTGYNFRIHHIIYFHILAFENISMTSLGTKLARLRQKKGYSQKEVADLLHISQPAYHKWETDATKPGAESVTRLCEIYEIEISDLMEDIPTFNITNNDCTIQNIGNPNSNFYAESPDLIKGVLKNQEAITSLLNVQNQLIEALIDRLKA
;
A
#
# COMPACT_ATOMS: atom_id res chain seq x y z
N MET A 1 -8.78 -14.35 -40.64
CA MET A 1 -8.36 -15.42 -39.72
C MET A 1 -7.16 -14.92 -38.93
N TYR A 2 -7.39 -14.26 -37.79
CA TYR A 2 -6.43 -14.08 -36.71
C TYR A 2 -7.23 -14.13 -35.41
N GLN A 3 -7.16 -15.26 -34.71
CA GLN A 3 -7.82 -15.50 -33.44
C GLN A 3 -6.87 -15.00 -32.34
N LEU A 4 -7.09 -13.78 -31.83
CA LEU A 4 -6.42 -13.29 -30.61
C LEU A 4 -7.23 -13.74 -29.40
N PHE A 5 -6.70 -14.72 -28.70
CA PHE A 5 -7.22 -15.27 -27.45
C PHE A 5 -6.97 -14.24 -26.33
N LEU A 6 -7.96 -13.41 -26.02
CA LEU A 6 -7.95 -12.57 -24.83
C LEU A 6 -8.40 -13.41 -23.63
N PRO A 7 -7.72 -13.33 -22.46
CA PRO A 7 -8.21 -13.94 -21.24
C PRO A 7 -9.47 -13.18 -20.77
N THR A 8 -10.64 -13.73 -21.09
CA THR A 8 -11.86 -13.63 -20.28
C THR A 8 -11.45 -13.95 -18.84
N VAL A 9 -11.57 -13.08 -17.82
CA VAL A 9 -12.85 -12.76 -17.17
C VAL A 9 -12.84 -11.42 -16.39
N LYS A 10 -11.83 -10.53 -16.49
CA LYS A 10 -11.86 -9.26 -15.72
C LYS A 10 -12.12 -7.99 -16.54
N CYS A 11 -12.32 -8.09 -17.86
CA CYS A 11 -12.29 -6.93 -18.75
C CYS A 11 -13.57 -6.13 -18.97
N PHE A 12 -14.71 -6.65 -18.53
CA PHE A 12 -15.98 -6.09 -19.00
C PHE A 12 -16.32 -4.74 -18.34
N GLY A 13 -15.97 -4.55 -17.05
CA GLY A 13 -16.27 -3.31 -16.33
C GLY A 13 -15.44 -2.11 -16.81
N TYR A 14 -14.12 -2.27 -16.92
CA TYR A 14 -13.25 -1.14 -17.27
C TYR A 14 -13.40 -0.72 -18.74
N LYS A 15 -13.66 -1.65 -19.67
CA LYS A 15 -13.85 -1.29 -21.09
C LYS A 15 -15.11 -0.43 -21.30
N LEU A 16 -16.13 -0.62 -20.47
CA LEU A 16 -17.37 0.16 -20.50
C LEU A 16 -17.18 1.54 -19.86
N VAL A 17 -16.48 1.61 -18.72
CA VAL A 17 -16.19 2.87 -18.01
C VAL A 17 -15.24 3.76 -18.81
N ILE A 18 -14.21 3.20 -19.46
CA ILE A 18 -13.25 3.96 -20.27
C ILE A 18 -13.93 4.60 -21.49
N ASN A 19 -14.82 3.87 -22.19
CA ASN A 19 -15.55 4.41 -23.35
C ASN A 19 -16.53 5.53 -22.98
N LEU A 20 -17.14 5.46 -21.80
CA LEU A 20 -18.09 6.48 -21.33
C LEU A 20 -17.41 7.82 -20.98
N ILE A 21 -16.12 7.80 -20.61
CA ILE A 21 -15.37 8.99 -20.20
C ILE A 21 -14.71 9.68 -21.41
N THR A 22 -14.39 8.92 -22.47
CA THR A 22 -13.73 9.44 -23.69
C THR A 22 -14.63 10.22 -24.65
N THR A 23 -15.95 10.07 -24.58
CA THR A 23 -16.88 10.75 -25.50
C THR A 23 -17.29 12.16 -25.08
N GLY A 24 -16.86 12.65 -23.89
CA GLY A 24 -17.38 13.91 -23.32
C GLY A 24 -16.37 14.90 -22.76
N TYR A 25 -15.07 14.62 -22.73
CA TYR A 25 -14.09 15.50 -22.07
C TYR A 25 -12.90 15.90 -22.94
N ASN A 26 -12.56 17.20 -22.85
CA ASN A 26 -11.43 17.86 -23.53
C ASN A 26 -10.11 17.08 -23.39
N PHE A 27 -9.36 16.97 -24.49
CA PHE A 27 -8.13 16.17 -24.65
C PHE A 27 -7.06 16.41 -23.56
N ARG A 28 -7.03 17.59 -22.92
CA ARG A 28 -6.13 17.92 -21.79
C ARG A 28 -6.52 17.24 -20.48
N ILE A 29 -7.80 16.99 -20.23
CA ILE A 29 -8.29 16.32 -19.03
C ILE A 29 -8.00 14.80 -19.13
N HIS A 30 -8.09 14.23 -20.34
CA HIS A 30 -7.75 12.83 -20.58
C HIS A 30 -6.30 12.51 -20.21
N HIS A 31 -5.35 13.39 -20.55
CA HIS A 31 -3.94 13.21 -20.19
C HIS A 31 -3.69 13.31 -18.67
N ILE A 32 -4.37 14.24 -17.98
CA ILE A 32 -4.24 14.41 -16.52
C ILE A 32 -4.87 13.23 -15.77
N ILE A 33 -6.02 12.73 -16.22
CA ILE A 33 -6.70 11.58 -15.63
C ILE A 33 -5.91 10.28 -15.90
N TYR A 34 -5.38 10.07 -17.10
CA TYR A 34 -4.50 8.91 -17.37
C TYR A 34 -3.22 8.95 -16.53
N PHE A 35 -2.63 10.13 -16.34
CA PHE A 35 -1.43 10.32 -15.52
C PHE A 35 -1.71 10.09 -14.02
N HIS A 36 -2.88 10.51 -13.51
CA HIS A 36 -3.28 10.25 -12.12
C HIS A 36 -3.71 8.80 -11.87
N ILE A 37 -4.40 8.16 -12.82
CA ILE A 37 -4.83 6.75 -12.69
C ILE A 37 -3.62 5.80 -12.72
N LEU A 38 -2.57 6.11 -13.51
CA LEU A 38 -1.32 5.33 -13.51
C LEU A 38 -0.47 5.52 -12.23
N ALA A 39 -0.68 6.60 -11.47
CA ALA A 39 0.08 6.90 -10.26
C ALA A 39 -0.50 6.24 -8.99
N PHE A 40 -1.69 5.62 -9.07
CA PHE A 40 -2.42 5.12 -7.89
C PHE A 40 -2.73 3.61 -7.93
N GLU A 41 -2.00 2.83 -8.73
CA GLU A 41 -1.92 1.38 -8.53
C GLU A 41 -0.53 1.04 -8.02
N ASN A 42 -0.41 0.75 -6.72
CA ASN A 42 0.49 -0.26 -6.12
C ASN A 42 0.42 -0.22 -4.58
N ILE A 43 -0.79 -0.11 -4.02
CA ILE A 43 -1.04 -0.56 -2.65
C ILE A 43 -1.60 -1.97 -2.79
N SER A 44 -0.72 -2.94 -2.94
CA SER A 44 -1.09 -4.35 -3.07
C SER A 44 0.09 -5.20 -2.64
N MET A 45 -0.03 -5.82 -1.45
CA MET A 45 0.75 -6.96 -0.96
C MET A 45 2.27 -6.83 -1.09
N THR A 46 2.93 -6.56 0.03
CA THR A 46 4.38 -6.38 0.22
C THR A 46 5.19 -7.65 -0.05
N SER A 47 5.14 -8.20 -1.26
CA SER A 47 6.06 -9.24 -1.67
C SER A 47 7.49 -8.67 -1.84
N LEU A 48 8.48 -9.54 -1.69
CA LEU A 48 9.89 -9.18 -1.88
C LEU A 48 10.13 -8.57 -3.27
N GLY A 49 9.52 -9.13 -4.33
CA GLY A 49 9.64 -8.60 -5.68
C GLY A 49 9.08 -7.19 -5.84
N THR A 50 7.90 -6.93 -5.27
CA THR A 50 7.28 -5.60 -5.26
C THR A 50 8.14 -4.59 -4.52
N LYS A 51 8.77 -5.00 -3.42
CA LYS A 51 9.68 -4.18 -2.62
C LYS A 51 10.96 -3.83 -3.38
N LEU A 52 11.55 -4.80 -4.09
CA LEU A 52 12.71 -4.57 -4.95
C LEU A 52 12.39 -3.59 -6.08
N ALA A 53 11.23 -3.74 -6.73
CA ALA A 53 10.79 -2.80 -7.76
C ALA A 53 10.64 -1.37 -7.21
N ARG A 54 10.10 -1.22 -5.99
CA ARG A 54 9.98 0.07 -5.31
C ARG A 54 11.34 0.69 -4.97
N LEU A 55 12.26 -0.09 -4.41
CA LEU A 55 13.61 0.37 -4.06
C LEU A 55 14.38 0.82 -5.31
N ARG A 56 14.27 0.04 -6.39
CA ARG A 56 14.85 0.37 -7.69
C ARG A 56 14.33 1.71 -8.22
N GLN A 57 13.01 1.90 -8.21
CA GLN A 57 12.38 3.16 -8.66
C GLN A 57 12.79 4.34 -7.77
N LYS A 58 12.89 4.16 -6.46
CA LYS A 58 13.33 5.19 -5.51
C LYS A 58 14.75 5.68 -5.80
N LYS A 59 15.65 4.79 -6.22
CA LYS A 59 17.02 5.14 -6.63
C LYS A 59 17.13 5.54 -8.12
N GLY A 60 16.04 5.46 -8.88
CA GLY A 60 16.00 5.86 -10.30
C GLY A 60 16.66 4.87 -11.27
N TYR A 61 16.91 3.63 -10.85
CA TYR A 61 17.58 2.63 -11.69
C TYR A 61 16.61 1.89 -12.62
N SER A 62 17.11 1.48 -13.78
CA SER A 62 16.48 0.49 -14.66
C SER A 62 16.79 -0.94 -14.19
N GLN A 63 15.98 -1.92 -14.62
CA GLN A 63 16.23 -3.33 -14.30
C GLN A 63 17.59 -3.82 -14.82
N LYS A 64 18.06 -3.27 -15.93
CA LYS A 64 19.35 -3.62 -16.52
C LYS A 64 20.50 -3.09 -15.65
N GLU A 65 20.44 -1.84 -15.22
CA GLU A 65 21.49 -1.24 -14.38
C GLU A 65 21.65 -1.99 -13.05
N VAL A 66 20.55 -2.36 -12.39
CA VAL A 66 20.64 -3.16 -11.16
C VAL A 66 21.20 -4.56 -11.43
N ALA A 67 20.82 -5.19 -12.54
CA ALA A 67 21.37 -6.49 -12.93
C ALA A 67 22.88 -6.42 -13.20
N ASP A 68 23.35 -5.34 -13.84
CA ASP A 68 24.76 -5.08 -14.10
C ASP A 68 25.54 -4.88 -12.78
N LEU A 69 24.99 -4.14 -11.81
CA LEU A 69 25.56 -3.93 -10.47
C LEU A 69 25.64 -5.22 -9.64
N LEU A 70 24.69 -6.13 -9.84
CA LEU A 70 24.62 -7.44 -9.19
C LEU A 70 25.39 -8.53 -9.93
N HIS A 71 25.94 -8.23 -11.12
CA HIS A 71 26.58 -9.18 -12.01
C HIS A 71 25.69 -10.39 -12.37
N ILE A 72 24.40 -10.14 -12.60
CA ILE A 72 23.43 -11.14 -13.03
C ILE A 72 22.80 -10.73 -14.37
N SER A 73 22.06 -11.64 -15.00
CA SER A 73 21.31 -11.30 -16.21
C SER A 73 20.06 -10.48 -15.87
N GLN A 74 19.71 -9.50 -16.72
CA GLN A 74 18.47 -8.71 -16.58
C GLN A 74 17.22 -9.60 -16.42
N PRO A 75 17.05 -10.72 -17.16
CA PRO A 75 15.91 -11.63 -16.96
C PRO A 75 15.90 -12.28 -15.56
N ALA A 76 17.06 -12.55 -14.96
CA ALA A 76 17.13 -13.09 -13.61
C ALA A 76 16.63 -12.06 -12.58
N TYR A 77 17.06 -10.80 -12.72
CA TYR A 77 16.57 -9.71 -11.87
C TYR A 77 15.05 -9.48 -12.05
N HIS A 78 14.55 -9.52 -13.29
CA HIS A 78 13.12 -9.45 -13.57
C HIS A 78 12.31 -10.55 -12.88
N LYS A 79 12.83 -11.79 -12.85
CA LYS A 79 12.21 -12.90 -12.12
C LYS A 79 12.13 -12.64 -10.61
N TRP A 80 13.05 -11.88 -10.05
CA TRP A 80 12.99 -11.49 -8.63
C TRP A 80 11.93 -10.43 -8.39
N GLU A 81 11.83 -9.40 -9.24
CA GLU A 81 10.78 -8.38 -9.13
C GLU A 81 9.35 -8.94 -9.32
N THR A 82 9.22 -10.05 -10.05
CA THR A 82 7.95 -10.74 -10.32
C THR A 82 7.67 -11.91 -9.37
N ASP A 83 8.50 -12.10 -8.34
CA ASP A 83 8.44 -13.22 -7.38
C ASP A 83 8.51 -14.63 -8.02
N ALA A 84 8.89 -14.72 -9.29
CA ALA A 84 9.05 -15.99 -10.02
C ALA A 84 10.25 -16.81 -9.50
N THR A 85 11.24 -16.16 -8.89
CA THR A 85 12.38 -16.80 -8.23
C THR A 85 12.89 -15.91 -7.10
N LYS A 86 13.42 -16.50 -6.03
CA LYS A 86 14.01 -15.74 -4.92
C LYS A 86 15.52 -15.53 -5.12
N PRO A 87 16.09 -14.38 -4.73
CA PRO A 87 17.54 -14.19 -4.71
C PRO A 87 18.21 -15.11 -3.68
N GLY A 88 19.44 -15.53 -3.93
CA GLY A 88 20.27 -16.25 -2.96
C GLY A 88 20.83 -15.31 -1.88
N ALA A 89 21.41 -15.86 -0.82
CA ALA A 89 21.93 -15.09 0.32
C ALA A 89 23.00 -14.05 -0.06
N GLU A 90 23.89 -14.40 -0.99
CA GLU A 90 24.92 -13.48 -1.51
C GLU A 90 24.27 -12.30 -2.26
N SER A 91 23.29 -12.58 -3.11
CA SER A 91 22.56 -11.54 -3.85
C SER A 91 21.74 -10.65 -2.93
N VAL A 92 21.14 -11.20 -1.87
CA VAL A 92 20.43 -10.43 -0.83
C VAL A 92 21.37 -9.45 -0.15
N THR A 93 22.57 -9.89 0.22
CA THR A 93 23.59 -9.03 0.84
C THR A 93 23.97 -7.88 -0.08
N ARG A 94 24.21 -8.17 -1.37
CA ARG A 94 24.57 -7.14 -2.35
C ARG A 94 23.42 -6.18 -2.66
N LEU A 95 22.17 -6.66 -2.63
CA LEU A 95 20.99 -5.80 -2.74
C LEU A 95 20.89 -4.82 -1.57
N CYS A 96 21.23 -5.26 -0.35
CA CYS A 96 21.27 -4.40 0.83
C CYS A 96 22.33 -3.31 0.70
N GLU A 97 23.51 -3.63 0.15
CA GLU A 97 24.57 -2.66 -0.14
C GLU A 97 24.14 -1.64 -1.21
N ILE A 98 23.55 -2.08 -2.32
CA ILE A 98 23.11 -1.20 -3.42
C ILE A 98 22.02 -0.24 -2.97
N TYR A 99 21.09 -0.71 -2.14
CA TYR A 99 19.95 0.07 -1.68
C TYR A 99 20.17 0.77 -0.34
N GLU A 100 21.30 0.53 0.33
CA GLU A 100 21.64 1.07 1.65
C GLU A 100 20.55 0.77 2.70
N ILE A 101 20.12 -0.49 2.75
CA ILE A 101 19.09 -0.98 3.69
C ILE A 101 19.61 -2.18 4.47
N GLU A 102 18.99 -2.48 5.62
CA GLU A 102 19.29 -3.70 6.36
C GLU A 102 18.60 -4.94 5.76
N ILE A 103 19.13 -6.13 6.05
CA ILE A 103 18.52 -7.39 5.61
C ILE A 103 17.13 -7.56 6.23
N SER A 104 16.96 -7.18 7.50
CA SER A 104 15.67 -7.06 8.19
C SER A 104 14.70 -6.22 7.36
N ASP A 105 15.12 -5.01 7.00
CA ASP A 105 14.32 -4.07 6.21
C ASP A 105 13.98 -4.61 4.83
N LEU A 106 14.76 -5.52 4.24
CA LEU A 106 14.44 -6.17 2.97
C LEU A 106 13.47 -7.35 3.15
N MET A 107 13.62 -8.13 4.21
CA MET A 107 12.84 -9.34 4.48
C MET A 107 11.52 -9.10 5.23
N GLU A 108 11.31 -7.91 5.79
CA GLU A 108 10.10 -7.61 6.56
C GLU A 108 8.85 -7.50 5.65
N ASP A 109 7.85 -8.36 5.90
CA ASP A 109 6.55 -8.36 5.22
C ASP A 109 5.63 -7.23 5.72
N ILE A 110 5.95 -6.63 6.87
CA ILE A 110 5.19 -5.60 7.55
C ILE A 110 5.83 -4.25 7.25
N PRO A 111 5.10 -3.22 6.77
CA PRO A 111 5.66 -1.89 6.67
C PRO A 111 5.95 -1.35 8.08
N THR A 112 7.21 -1.38 8.49
CA THR A 112 7.72 -0.64 9.65
C THR A 112 7.61 0.85 9.33
N PHE A 113 6.55 1.48 9.85
CA PHE A 113 6.44 2.93 9.82
C PHE A 113 7.33 3.46 10.94
N ASN A 114 8.59 3.74 10.61
CA ASN A 114 9.51 4.39 11.54
C ASN A 114 9.04 5.84 11.74
N ILE A 115 8.18 6.04 12.74
CA ILE A 115 7.83 7.35 13.23
C ILE A 115 9.07 7.90 13.93
N THR A 116 9.91 8.67 13.23
CA THR A 116 10.94 9.49 13.86
C THR A 116 10.27 10.70 14.51
N ASN A 117 9.64 10.49 15.66
CA ASN A 117 9.28 11.58 16.54
C ASN A 117 10.55 12.02 17.25
N ASN A 118 11.13 13.12 16.80
CA ASN A 118 11.92 13.99 17.63
C ASN A 118 11.01 14.72 18.65
N ASP A 119 10.25 13.96 19.43
CA ASP A 119 9.90 14.23 20.82
C ASP A 119 9.28 12.96 21.45
N CYS A 120 9.69 12.67 22.68
CA CYS A 120 9.41 11.54 23.57
C CYS A 120 10.16 10.20 23.30
N THR A 121 11.07 9.88 24.21
CA THR A 121 11.85 8.64 24.28
C THR A 121 10.96 7.43 24.53
N ILE A 122 10.62 6.68 23.49
CA ILE A 122 10.25 5.27 23.63
C ILE A 122 11.51 4.46 23.33
N GLN A 123 12.27 4.17 24.39
CA GLN A 123 13.26 3.10 24.30
C GLN A 123 12.53 1.76 24.29
N ASN A 124 12.91 0.93 23.31
CA ASN A 124 12.88 -0.53 23.36
C ASN A 124 11.58 -1.22 22.92
N ILE A 125 11.48 -1.57 21.64
CA ILE A 125 10.69 -2.71 21.17
C ILE A 125 11.64 -3.71 20.52
N GLY A 126 12.41 -4.39 21.38
CA GLY A 126 13.21 -5.57 21.07
C GLY A 126 13.37 -6.52 22.26
N ASN A 127 12.68 -6.27 23.38
CA ASN A 127 12.82 -7.07 24.60
C ASN A 127 11.49 -7.77 24.94
N PRO A 128 11.40 -9.11 24.90
CA PRO A 128 10.18 -9.87 25.17
C PRO A 128 9.71 -9.86 26.65
N ASN A 129 10.35 -9.08 27.53
CA ASN A 129 10.07 -9.07 28.98
C ASN A 129 9.58 -7.72 29.55
N SER A 130 8.96 -6.84 28.76
CA SER A 130 8.38 -5.60 29.30
C SER A 130 6.89 -5.74 29.65
N ASN A 131 6.61 -6.13 30.89
CA ASN A 131 5.35 -5.82 31.55
C ASN A 131 5.31 -4.32 31.87
N PHE A 132 4.77 -3.45 31.00
CA PHE A 132 4.24 -2.13 31.40
C PHE A 132 3.47 -1.44 30.24
N TYR A 133 2.16 -1.68 30.15
CA TYR A 133 1.21 -0.70 29.61
C TYR A 133 0.11 -0.49 30.67
N ALA A 134 0.49 0.06 31.82
CA ALA A 134 -0.41 0.96 32.52
C ALA A 134 -0.37 2.29 31.74
N GLU A 135 -1.05 2.30 30.59
CA GLU A 135 -1.35 3.53 29.85
C GLU A 135 -1.90 4.56 30.83
N SER A 136 -1.39 5.79 30.77
CA SER A 136 -1.84 6.89 31.62
C SER A 136 -3.38 6.92 31.68
N PRO A 137 -4.00 6.62 32.85
CA PRO A 137 -5.44 6.35 32.94
C PRO A 137 -6.29 7.54 32.49
N ASP A 138 -5.74 8.75 32.52
CA ASP A 138 -6.42 9.97 32.11
C ASP A 138 -6.63 10.06 30.60
N LEU A 139 -5.68 9.55 29.80
CA LEU A 139 -5.80 9.55 28.34
C LEU A 139 -6.83 8.52 27.88
N ILE A 140 -6.76 7.29 28.44
CA ILE A 140 -7.75 6.23 28.16
C ILE A 140 -9.15 6.73 28.53
N LYS A 141 -9.28 7.37 29.69
CA LYS A 141 -10.55 7.94 30.15
C LYS A 141 -11.06 9.07 29.25
N GLY A 142 -10.16 9.91 28.73
CA GLY A 142 -10.51 10.94 27.75
C GLY A 142 -11.03 10.35 26.44
N VAL A 143 -10.34 9.33 25.92
CA VAL A 143 -10.73 8.61 24.70
C VAL A 143 -12.07 7.89 24.89
N LEU A 144 -12.27 7.20 26.01
CA LEU A 144 -13.52 6.52 26.35
C LEU A 144 -14.70 7.50 26.41
N LYS A 145 -14.54 8.64 27.09
CA LYS A 145 -15.59 9.67 27.15
C LYS A 145 -15.97 10.22 25.77
N ASN A 146 -14.99 10.41 24.90
CA ASN A 146 -15.26 10.86 23.52
C ASN A 146 -16.04 9.78 22.73
N GLN A 147 -15.67 8.51 22.90
CA GLN A 147 -16.38 7.38 22.27
C GLN A 147 -17.83 7.26 22.77
N GLU A 148 -18.08 7.46 24.07
CA GLU A 148 -19.42 7.50 24.65
C GLU A 148 -20.29 8.62 24.04
N ALA A 149 -19.73 9.83 23.90
CA ALA A 149 -20.43 10.96 23.31
C ALA A 149 -20.82 10.69 21.84
N ILE A 150 -19.90 10.16 21.04
CA ILE A 150 -20.16 9.77 19.64
C ILE A 150 -21.25 8.70 19.56
N THR A 151 -21.22 7.70 20.45
CA THR A 151 -22.23 6.63 20.51
C THR A 151 -23.62 7.20 20.79
N SER A 152 -23.74 8.15 21.71
CA SER A 152 -25.01 8.80 22.02
C SER A 152 -25.60 9.57 20.83
N LEU A 153 -24.75 10.28 20.08
CA LEU A 153 -25.15 11.04 18.89
C LEU A 153 -25.67 10.11 17.79
N LEU A 154 -24.97 9.00 17.57
CA LEU A 154 -25.33 8.01 16.56
C LEU A 154 -26.71 7.39 16.85
N ASN A 155 -27.01 7.10 18.11
CA ASN A 155 -28.33 6.61 18.50
C ASN A 155 -29.45 7.61 18.24
N VAL A 156 -29.22 8.90 18.53
CA VAL A 156 -30.20 9.97 18.25
C VAL A 156 -30.44 10.10 16.74
N GLN A 157 -29.39 10.03 15.93
CA GLN A 157 -29.51 10.06 14.48
C GLN A 157 -30.32 8.87 13.96
N ASN A 158 -30.07 7.67 14.48
CA ASN A 158 -30.84 6.48 14.10
C ASN A 158 -32.33 6.64 14.43
N GLN A 159 -32.67 7.16 15.61
CA GLN A 159 -34.08 7.41 15.99
C GLN A 159 -34.76 8.44 15.08
N LEU A 160 -34.06 9.50 14.68
CA LEU A 160 -34.58 10.50 13.75
C LEU A 160 -34.81 9.91 12.36
N ILE A 161 -33.90 9.06 11.89
CA ILE A 161 -34.03 8.35 10.61
C ILE A 161 -35.28 7.47 10.64
N GLU A 162 -35.47 6.66 11.68
CA GLU A 162 -36.67 5.82 11.82
C GLU A 162 -37.96 6.65 11.86
N ALA A 163 -37.98 7.76 12.61
CA ALA A 163 -39.14 8.64 12.68
C ALA A 163 -39.47 9.31 11.33
N LEU A 164 -38.47 9.61 10.51
CA LEU A 164 -38.66 10.12 9.15
C LEU A 164 -39.17 9.03 8.22
N ILE A 165 -38.64 7.81 8.33
CA ILE A 165 -39.12 6.65 7.56
C ILE A 165 -40.60 6.38 7.85
N ASP A 166 -41.01 6.41 9.12
CA ASP A 166 -42.40 6.15 9.53
C ASP A 166 -43.36 7.22 9.00
N ARG A 167 -42.96 8.49 8.97
CA ARG A 167 -43.76 9.57 8.38
C ARG A 167 -43.90 9.48 6.86
N LEU A 168 -42.97 8.84 6.17
CA LEU A 168 -43.03 8.63 4.72
C LEU A 168 -43.86 7.40 4.34
N LYS A 169 -44.11 6.48 5.28
CA LYS A 169 -44.94 5.28 5.09
C LYS A 169 -46.42 5.49 5.46
N ALA A 170 -46.76 6.57 6.15
CA ALA A 170 -48.12 6.98 6.51
C ALA A 170 -48.76 7.83 5.39
#